data_AF-A0A1T4W6C1-F1
#
_entry.id   AF-A0A1T4W6C1-F1
#
_cell.length_a   1.000
_cell.length_b   1.000
_cell.length_c   1.000
_cell.angle_alpha   90.00
_cell.angle_beta   90.00
_cell.angle_gamma   90.00
#
_symmetry.space_group_name_H-M   'P 1'
#
loop_
_entity.id
_entity.type
_entity.pdbx_description
1 polymer ?
#
loop_
_entity_poly.entity_id
_entity_poly.type
_entity_poly.pdbx_seq_one_letter_code
_entity_poly.pdbx_strand_id
1 'polypeptide(L)'
;MKTGLDFERKFIEVITEMVILSGMNHTDFAKKTFGETDGSVVKWRRMRNAFSATGRPQRLTVGEAWRMAEVLGKTYPELCFTVEQRLKAEK
;
A
#
# COMPACT_ATOMS: atom_id res chain seq x y z
N MET A 1 -12.09 -11.46 15.19
CA MET A 1 -10.63 -11.69 15.08
C MET A 1 -10.15 -11.04 13.80
N LYS A 2 -9.13 -10.18 13.86
CA LYS A 2 -8.57 -9.55 12.65
C LYS A 2 -7.73 -10.58 11.89
N THR A 3 -7.74 -10.48 10.57
CA THR A 3 -7.14 -11.42 9.63
C THR A 3 -5.96 -10.78 8.89
N GLY A 4 -5.19 -11.59 8.16
CA GLY A 4 -4.15 -11.07 7.27
C GLY A 4 -4.70 -10.19 6.14
N LEU A 5 -6.00 -10.28 5.82
CA LEU A 5 -6.65 -9.35 4.90
C LEU A 5 -6.82 -7.96 5.52
N ASP A 6 -7.20 -7.89 6.79
CA ASP A 6 -7.38 -6.62 7.51
C ASP A 6 -6.04 -5.87 7.64
N PHE A 7 -4.96 -6.59 7.92
CA PHE A 7 -3.61 -6.02 7.93
C PHE A 7 -3.23 -5.46 6.56
N GLU A 8 -3.44 -6.23 5.48
CA GLU A 8 -3.09 -5.78 4.12
C GLU A 8 -3.88 -4.53 3.71
N ARG A 9 -5.17 -4.45 4.06
CA ARG A 9 -5.99 -3.26 3.79
C ARG A 9 -5.46 -2.06 4.55
N LYS A 10 -5.21 -2.22 5.85
CA LYS A 10 -4.63 -1.15 6.68
C LYS A 10 -3.26 -0.71 6.17
N PHE A 11 -2.45 -1.64 5.69
CA PHE A 11 -1.15 -1.35 5.09
C PHE A 11 -1.27 -0.44 3.88
N ILE A 12 -2.19 -0.76 2.96
CA ILE A 12 -2.44 0.06 1.77
C ILE A 12 -3.01 1.44 2.14
N GLU A 13 -3.88 1.53 3.15
CA GLU A 13 -4.40 2.81 3.66
C GLU A 13 -3.29 3.70 4.22
N VAL A 14 -2.44 3.15 5.10
CA VAL A 14 -1.30 3.87 5.68
C VAL A 14 -0.35 4.38 4.60
N ILE A 15 -0.03 3.56 3.60
CA ILE A 15 0.80 3.98 2.47
C ILE A 15 0.11 5.09 1.67
N THR A 16 -1.19 4.96 1.42
CA THR A 16 -1.95 5.97 0.67
C THR A 16 -1.91 7.33 1.37
N GLU A 17 -2.07 7.36 2.69
CA GLU A 17 -1.92 8.58 3.49
C GLU A 17 -0.49 9.12 3.44
N MET A 18 0.52 8.27 3.60
CA MET A 18 1.93 8.70 3.56
C MET A 18 2.33 9.26 2.18
N VAL A 19 1.80 8.70 1.09
CA VAL A 19 1.98 9.24 -0.26
C VAL A 19 1.45 10.68 -0.31
N ILE A 20 0.22 10.91 0.17
CA ILE A 20 -0.38 12.25 0.21
C ILE A 20 0.45 13.21 1.09
N LEU A 21 0.85 12.78 2.29
CA LEU A 21 1.64 13.59 3.22
C LEU A 21 3.05 13.91 2.70
N SER A 22 3.62 13.05 1.86
CA SER A 22 4.92 13.29 1.22
C SER A 22 4.85 14.31 0.07
N GLY A 23 3.65 14.77 -0.29
CA GLY A 23 3.43 15.62 -1.47
C GLY A 23 3.58 14.88 -2.80
N MET A 24 3.75 13.55 -2.78
CA MET A 24 3.87 12.71 -3.97
C MET A 24 2.48 12.37 -4.51
N ASN A 25 2.27 12.48 -5.82
CA ASN A 25 1.05 11.99 -6.44
C ASN A 25 1.09 10.46 -6.64
N HIS A 26 -0.08 9.86 -6.84
CA HIS A 26 -0.20 8.40 -6.98
C HIS A 26 0.45 7.83 -8.24
N THR A 27 0.56 8.62 -9.31
CA THR A 27 1.21 8.18 -10.55
C THR A 27 2.72 8.04 -10.33
N ASP A 28 3.34 9.04 -9.73
CA ASP A 28 4.77 9.05 -9.43
C ASP A 28 5.12 7.97 -8.41
N PHE A 29 4.30 7.81 -7.38
CA PHE A 29 4.46 6.72 -6.40
C PHE A 29 4.43 5.36 -7.07
N ALA A 30 3.43 5.12 -7.93
CA ALA A 30 3.28 3.85 -8.63
C ALA A 30 4.48 3.56 -9.53
N LYS A 31 4.96 4.56 -10.26
CA LYS A 31 6.12 4.43 -11.15
C LYS A 31 7.42 4.16 -10.40
N LYS A 32 7.67 4.87 -9.30
CA LYS A 32 8.84 4.64 -8.43
C LYS A 32 8.82 3.26 -7.76
N THR A 33 7.63 2.75 -7.48
CA THR A 33 7.44 1.46 -6.81
C THR A 33 7.52 0.27 -7.78
N PHE A 34 6.83 0.36 -8.92
CA PHE A 34 6.61 -0.78 -9.83
C PHE A 34 7.32 -0.64 -11.19
N GLY A 35 8.00 0.47 -11.43
CA GLY A 35 8.68 0.79 -12.69
C GLY A 35 7.91 1.78 -13.56
N GLU A 36 8.59 2.37 -14.55
CA GLU A 36 8.05 3.38 -15.47
C GLU A 36 7.18 2.76 -16.58
N THR A 37 6.02 2.20 -16.21
CA THR A 37 5.05 1.62 -17.17
C THR A 37 3.63 2.08 -16.85
N ASP A 38 2.75 2.10 -17.86
CA ASP A 38 1.31 2.37 -17.65
C ASP A 38 0.65 1.33 -16.74
N GLY A 39 1.18 0.10 -16.75
CA GLY A 39 0.74 -1.00 -15.88
C GLY A 39 0.94 -0.70 -14.39
N SER A 40 1.93 0.13 -14.03
CA SER A 40 2.24 0.48 -12.65
C SER A 40 1.11 1.26 -11.99
N VAL A 41 0.55 2.25 -12.68
CA VAL A 41 -0.56 3.07 -12.16
C VAL A 41 -1.82 2.23 -11.99
N VAL A 42 -2.12 1.37 -12.96
CA VAL A 42 -3.26 0.45 -12.89
C VAL A 42 -3.10 -0.53 -11.73
N LYS A 43 -1.90 -1.08 -11.53
CA LYS A 43 -1.58 -1.99 -10.42
C LYS A 43 -1.78 -1.32 -9.07
N TRP A 44 -1.23 -0.10 -8.88
CA TRP A 44 -1.45 0.67 -7.66
C TRP A 44 -2.92 0.96 -7.40
N ARG A 45 -3.66 1.37 -8.44
CA ARG A 45 -5.10 1.60 -8.36
C ARG A 45 -5.87 0.35 -7.95
N ARG A 46 -5.54 -0.83 -8.49
CA ARG A 46 -6.19 -2.11 -8.16
C ARG A 46 -5.88 -2.59 -6.75
N MET A 47 -4.74 -2.23 -6.17
CA MET A 47 -4.40 -2.55 -4.79
C MET A 47 -5.20 -1.69 -3.80
N ARG A 48 -5.37 -0.40 -4.11
CA ARG A 48 -6.15 0.55 -3.29
C ARG A 48 -7.66 0.35 -3.37
N ASN A 49 -8.16 0.07 -4.57
CA ASN A 49 -9.58 0.07 -4.86
C ASN A 49 -10.04 -1.33 -5.25
N ALA A 50 -11.20 -1.77 -4.76
CA ALA A 50 -11.82 -3.04 -5.15
C ALA A 50 -12.35 -2.95 -6.60
N PHE A 51 -11.48 -3.13 -7.60
CA PHE A 51 -11.83 -3.02 -9.03
C PHE A 51 -12.01 -4.36 -9.77
N SER A 52 -11.98 -5.49 -9.08
CA SER A 52 -12.15 -6.78 -9.75
C SER A 52 -13.62 -7.14 -9.88
N ALA A 53 -13.97 -7.85 -10.96
CA ALA A 53 -15.26 -8.55 -11.09
C ALA A 53 -15.51 -9.55 -9.93
N THR A 54 -14.49 -9.85 -9.14
CA THR A 54 -14.54 -10.70 -7.94
C THR A 54 -14.72 -9.90 -6.63
N GLY A 55 -14.81 -8.56 -6.69
CA GLY A 55 -15.08 -7.68 -5.56
C GLY A 55 -13.91 -7.50 -4.58
N ARG A 56 -12.73 -8.04 -4.88
CA ARG A 56 -11.56 -7.99 -3.99
C ARG A 56 -10.43 -7.16 -4.61
N PRO A 57 -9.83 -6.22 -3.87
CA PRO A 57 -8.66 -5.51 -4.39
C PRO A 57 -7.48 -6.48 -4.57
N GLN A 58 -6.56 -6.10 -5.44
CA GLN A 58 -5.35 -6.88 -5.73
C GLN A 58 -4.48 -7.03 -4.47
N ARG A 59 -3.95 -8.24 -4.26
CA ARG A 59 -3.00 -8.57 -3.17
C ARG A 59 -1.62 -7.96 -3.46
N LEU A 60 -0.84 -7.75 -2.42
CA LEU A 60 0.55 -7.28 -2.52
C LEU A 60 1.52 -8.39 -2.11
N THR A 61 2.68 -8.44 -2.75
CA THR A 61 3.80 -9.31 -2.38
C THR A 61 4.69 -8.60 -1.36
N VAL A 62 5.46 -9.37 -0.59
CA VAL A 62 6.42 -8.80 0.39
C VAL A 62 7.45 -7.90 -0.29
N GLY A 63 7.93 -8.26 -1.49
CA GLY A 63 8.88 -7.45 -2.25
C GLY A 63 8.31 -6.09 -2.66
N GLU A 64 7.03 -6.04 -3.04
CA GLU A 64 6.34 -4.79 -3.34
C GLU A 64 6.17 -3.94 -2.08
N ALA A 65 5.80 -4.56 -0.97
CA ALA A 65 5.65 -3.90 0.33
C ALA A 65 6.96 -3.25 0.79
N TRP A 66 8.07 -3.97 0.64
CA TRP A 66 9.42 -3.47 0.93
C TRP A 66 9.78 -2.30 0.04
N ARG A 67 9.53 -2.41 -1.27
CA ARG A 67 9.82 -1.33 -2.22
C ARG A 67 8.99 -0.06 -1.98
N MET A 68 7.72 -0.21 -1.59
CA MET A 68 6.88 0.93 -1.20
C MET A 68 7.47 1.69 -0.01
N ALA A 69 8.03 0.97 0.97
CA ALA A 69 8.70 1.56 2.12
C ALA A 69 9.89 2.43 1.68
N GLU A 70 10.76 1.87 0.85
CA GLU A 70 11.94 2.57 0.31
C GLU A 70 11.55 3.85 -0.44
N VAL A 71 10.50 3.80 -1.27
CA VAL A 71 10.01 4.98 -2.01
C VAL A 71 9.50 6.09 -1.09
N LEU A 72 8.98 5.73 0.09
CA LEU A 72 8.51 6.65 1.11
C LEU A 72 9.62 7.06 2.10
N GLY A 73 10.86 6.60 1.90
CA GLY A 73 11.97 6.86 2.82
C GLY A 73 11.76 6.24 4.20
N LYS A 74 11.13 5.05 4.25
CA LYS A 74 10.87 4.27 5.46
C LYS A 74 11.42 2.86 5.31
N THR A 75 11.69 2.21 6.44
CA THR A 75 11.97 0.77 6.44
C THR A 75 10.65 -0.02 6.46
N TYR A 76 10.67 -1.22 5.86
CA TYR A 76 9.51 -2.12 5.90
C TYR A 76 9.04 -2.46 7.33
N PRO A 77 9.93 -2.75 8.31
CA PRO A 77 9.52 -2.99 9.69
C PRO A 77 8.80 -1.80 10.34
N GLU A 78 9.25 -0.56 10.10
CA GLU A 78 8.59 0.65 10.64
C GLU A 78 7.16 0.79 10.11
N LEU A 79 6.94 0.50 8.82
CA LEU A 79 5.60 0.48 8.24
C LEU A 79 4.74 -0.61 8.86
N CYS A 80 5.25 -1.83 8.98
CA CYS A 80 4.52 -2.94 9.60
C CYS A 80 4.11 -2.60 11.05
N PHE A 81 5.02 -2.02 11.83
CA PHE A 81 4.72 -1.58 13.19
C PHE A 81 3.63 -0.51 13.20
N THR A 82 3.73 0.51 12.36
CA THR A 82 2.73 1.58 12.26
C THR A 82 1.34 1.02 11.92
N VAL A 83 1.27 0.09 10.97
CA VAL A 83 0.04 -0.57 10.53
C VAL A 83 -0.55 -1.40 11.66
N GLU A 84 0.25 -2.19 12.35
CA GLU A 84 -0.18 -3.00 13.49
C GLU A 84 -0.75 -2.14 14.62
N GLN A 85 -0.10 -1.02 14.95
CA GLN A 85 -0.56 -0.11 15.98
C GLN A 85 -1.89 0.55 15.63
N ARG A 86 -2.06 1.00 14.38
CA ARG A 86 -3.32 1.58 13.90
C ARG A 86 -4.43 0.55 13.85
N LEU A 87 -4.11 -0.67 13.40
CA LEU A 87 -5.06 -1.76 13.37
C LEU A 87 -5.52 -2.08 14.79
N LYS A 88 -4.66 -2.10 15.81
CA LYS A 88 -5.09 -2.30 17.21
C LYS A 88 -5.94 -1.16 17.77
N ALA A 89 -5.72 0.07 17.32
CA ALA A 89 -6.47 1.25 17.79
C ALA A 89 -7.93 1.28 17.29
N GLU A 90 -8.22 0.60 16.18
CA GLU A 90 -9.58 0.46 15.65
C GLU A 90 -10.34 -0.59 16.45
N LYS A 91 -11.16 -0.12 17.40
CA LYS A 91 -12.07 -0.94 18.21
C LYS A 91 -13.21 -1.50 17.37
#